data_AF-A0A2E8AAL1-F1
#
_entry.id   AF-A0A2E8AAL1-F1
#
_cell.length_a   1.000
_cell.length_b   1.000
_cell.length_c   1.000
_cell.angle_alpha   90.00
_cell.angle_beta   90.00
_cell.angle_gamma   90.00
#
_symmetry.space_group_name_H-M   'P 1'
#
loop_
_entity.id
_entity.type
_entity.pdbx_description
1 polymer ?
#
loop_
_entity_poly.entity_id
_entity_poly.type
_entity_poly.pdbx_seq_one_letter_code
_entity_poly.pdbx_strand_id
1 'polypeptide(L)'
;MSLADIKARTRRAIHGRLAVPATLVDEDHPDGLIFADGYQGATLTVRYHNKLDRSGDLTADYAEIIDGIDRLVFHDENVAEVSAGLIANGEAALTLSRGAEVTIAEYKGLTFVLDSQQPPDGPGETVWVVARKRG
;
A
#
# COMPACT_ATOMS: atom_id res chain seq x y z
N MET A 1 11.14 -24.51 -12.73
CA MET A 1 10.66 -23.13 -12.48
C MET A 1 9.33 -22.99 -13.20
N SER A 2 8.24 -22.83 -12.45
CA SER A 2 6.89 -22.71 -12.98
C SER A 2 6.59 -21.27 -13.44
N LEU A 3 5.52 -21.08 -14.23
CA LEU A 3 5.03 -19.74 -14.57
C LEU A 3 4.61 -18.96 -13.31
N ALA A 4 4.10 -19.64 -12.28
CA ALA A 4 3.76 -19.02 -11.01
C ALA A 4 5.01 -18.49 -10.29
N ASP A 5 6.11 -19.25 -10.27
CA ASP A 5 7.38 -18.84 -9.66
C ASP A 5 7.96 -17.61 -10.38
N ILE A 6 7.87 -17.59 -11.71
CA ILE A 6 8.32 -16.46 -12.53
C ILE A 6 7.48 -15.23 -12.21
N LYS A 7 6.15 -15.35 -12.13
CA LYS A 7 5.27 -14.23 -11.76
C LYS A 7 5.59 -13.70 -10.36
N ALA A 8 5.70 -14.59 -9.37
CA ALA A 8 6.01 -14.22 -7.99
C ALA A 8 7.36 -13.46 -7.91
N ARG A 9 8.40 -13.99 -8.55
CA ARG A 9 9.72 -13.35 -8.57
C ARG A 9 9.68 -11.97 -9.24
N THR A 10 8.99 -11.86 -10.38
CA THR A 10 8.86 -10.60 -11.11
C THR A 10 8.09 -9.56 -10.31
N ARG A 11 6.99 -9.95 -9.66
CA ARG A 11 6.20 -9.07 -8.78
C ARG A 11 7.00 -8.57 -7.60
N ARG A 12 7.74 -9.45 -6.92
CA ARG A 12 8.67 -9.06 -5.85
C ARG A 12 9.68 -8.03 -6.34
N ALA A 13 10.30 -8.27 -7.50
CA ALA A 13 11.28 -7.36 -8.06
C ALA A 13 10.69 -5.99 -8.44
N ILE A 14 9.48 -5.97 -9.01
CA ILE A 14 8.77 -4.73 -9.35
C ILE A 14 8.38 -3.98 -8.07
N HIS A 15 7.82 -4.69 -7.08
CA HIS A 15 7.44 -4.11 -5.80
C HIS A 15 8.64 -3.50 -5.09
N GLY A 16 9.74 -4.25 -4.95
CA GLY A 16 10.95 -3.74 -4.31
C GLY A 16 11.61 -2.54 -5.01
N ARG A 17 11.21 -2.21 -6.25
CA ARG A 17 11.76 -1.08 -7.01
C ARG A 17 10.82 0.11 -7.18
N LEU A 18 9.50 -0.12 -7.12
CA LEU A 18 8.47 0.90 -7.36
C LEU A 18 7.59 1.17 -6.14
N ALA A 19 7.66 0.35 -5.09
CA ALA A 19 6.92 0.60 -3.87
C ALA A 19 7.52 1.78 -3.11
N VAL A 20 6.63 2.51 -2.45
CA VAL A 20 6.97 3.66 -1.61
C VAL A 20 6.63 3.34 -0.16
N PRO A 21 7.37 3.90 0.82
CA PRO A 21 7.04 3.74 2.23
C PRO A 21 5.65 4.26 2.56
N ALA A 22 4.93 3.52 3.39
CA ALA A 22 3.62 3.90 3.88
C ALA A 22 3.49 3.57 5.38
N THR A 23 2.58 4.27 6.04
CA THR A 23 2.09 3.90 7.37
C THR A 23 0.66 3.44 7.26
N LEU A 24 0.21 2.66 8.24
CA LEU A 24 -1.16 2.15 8.31
C LEU A 24 -1.73 2.39 9.71
N VAL A 25 -3.01 2.77 9.76
CA VAL A 25 -3.84 2.85 10.96
C VAL A 25 -5.05 1.94 10.74
N ASP A 26 -5.31 1.02 11.66
CA ASP A 26 -6.48 0.13 11.63
C ASP A 26 -7.07 -0.02 13.06
N GLU A 27 -8.03 -0.94 13.22
CA GLU A 27 -8.65 -1.21 14.53
C GLU A 27 -7.67 -1.77 15.57
N ASP A 28 -6.66 -2.52 15.11
CA ASP A 28 -5.64 -3.13 15.96
C ASP A 28 -4.49 -2.15 16.27
N HIS A 29 -4.30 -1.13 15.43
CA HIS A 29 -3.23 -0.13 15.48
C HIS A 29 -3.80 1.30 15.33
N PRO A 30 -4.60 1.79 16.29
CA PRO A 30 -5.28 3.09 16.18
C PRO A 30 -4.31 4.29 16.18
N ASP A 31 -3.13 4.13 16.78
CA ASP A 31 -2.08 5.15 16.83
C ASP A 31 -1.04 4.97 15.69
N GLY A 32 -1.28 4.02 14.78
CA GLY A 32 -0.38 3.63 13.70
C GLY A 32 0.57 2.49 14.06
N LEU A 33 1.45 2.14 13.12
CA LEU A 33 2.40 1.04 13.30
C LEU A 33 3.55 1.44 14.25
N ILE A 34 3.57 0.85 15.44
CA ILE A 34 4.56 1.14 16.48
C ILE A 34 5.57 -0.01 16.55
N PHE A 35 6.85 0.31 16.32
CA PHE A 35 7.95 -0.64 16.40
C PHE A 35 8.83 -0.35 17.63
N ALA A 36 9.56 -1.37 18.09
CA ALA A 36 10.52 -1.24 19.19
C ALA A 36 11.68 -0.27 18.85
N ASP A 37 12.26 0.34 19.88
CA ASP A 37 13.46 1.16 19.75
C ASP A 37 14.60 0.37 19.10
N GLY A 38 15.09 0.85 17.96
CA GLY A 38 16.15 0.19 17.19
C GLY A 38 15.67 -0.90 16.23
N TYR A 39 14.37 -0.97 15.91
CA TYR A 39 13.88 -1.81 14.82
C TYR A 39 14.60 -1.49 13.50
N GLN A 40 15.25 -2.50 12.90
CA GLN A 40 15.97 -2.39 11.62
C GLN A 40 15.31 -3.21 10.49
N GLY A 41 14.10 -3.72 10.72
CA GLY A 41 13.35 -4.48 9.70
C GLY A 41 12.71 -3.58 8.65
N ALA A 42 12.08 -4.20 7.65
CA ALA A 42 11.41 -3.44 6.60
C ALA A 42 10.25 -2.59 7.13
N THR A 43 10.14 -1.37 6.61
CA THR A 43 8.93 -0.57 6.75
C THR A 43 7.82 -1.12 5.86
N LEU A 44 6.56 -0.81 6.16
CA LEU A 44 5.47 -1.09 5.23
C LEU A 44 5.68 -0.30 3.94
N THR A 45 5.54 -0.98 2.81
CA THR A 45 5.69 -0.40 1.48
C THR A 45 4.51 -0.75 0.60
N VAL A 46 4.11 0.21 -0.23
CA VAL A 46 2.93 0.07 -1.09
C VAL A 46 3.24 0.55 -2.49
N ARG A 47 2.71 -0.16 -3.47
CA ARG A 47 2.61 0.33 -4.84
C ARG A 47 1.22 0.90 -5.06
N TYR A 48 1.09 1.88 -5.93
CA TYR A 48 -0.19 2.48 -6.25
C TYR A 48 -0.43 2.41 -7.75
N HIS A 49 -1.71 2.29 -8.14
CA HIS A 49 -2.14 2.52 -9.51
C HIS A 49 -2.97 3.80 -9.55
N ASN A 50 -2.68 4.63 -10.56
CA ASN A 50 -3.39 5.88 -10.79
C ASN A 50 -4.53 5.65 -11.78
N LYS A 51 -5.68 6.25 -11.52
CA LYS A 51 -6.68 6.44 -12.58
C LYS A 51 -6.25 7.65 -13.41
N LEU A 52 -5.96 7.44 -14.69
CA LEU A 52 -5.82 8.54 -15.65
C LEU A 52 -7.21 8.89 -16.17
N ASP A 53 -7.85 9.89 -15.58
CA ASP A 53 -9.06 10.49 -16.17
C ASP A 53 -8.64 11.62 -17.12
N ARG A 54 -8.94 11.47 -18.42
CA ARG A 54 -8.67 12.52 -19.42
C ARG A 54 -9.90 13.43 -19.53
N SER A 55 -10.11 14.29 -18.53
CA SER A 55 -11.11 15.35 -18.60
C SER A 55 -10.47 16.63 -19.16
N GLY A 56 -10.32 16.70 -20.49
CA GLY A 56 -9.85 17.92 -21.16
C GLY A 56 -11.01 18.77 -21.64
N ASP A 57 -11.18 19.98 -21.08
CA ASP A 57 -11.75 21.11 -21.81
C ASP A 57 -10.59 21.92 -22.42
N LEU A 58 -10.78 22.36 -23.66
CA LEU A 58 -9.74 22.72 -24.65
C LEU A 58 -8.93 24.00 -24.35
N THR A 59 -8.99 24.57 -23.14
CA THR A 59 -8.54 25.96 -22.92
C THR A 59 -7.79 26.28 -21.61
N ALA A 60 -7.44 25.30 -20.77
CA ALA A 60 -6.67 25.59 -19.56
C ALA A 60 -5.40 24.74 -19.46
N ASP A 61 -4.31 25.40 -19.07
CA ASP A 61 -2.97 24.85 -18.86
C ASP A 61 -3.01 23.46 -18.20
N TYR A 62 -2.26 22.52 -18.79
CA TYR A 62 -2.11 21.15 -18.33
C TYR A 62 -1.49 21.10 -16.92
N ALA A 63 -2.28 21.36 -15.88
CA ALA A 63 -2.00 20.80 -14.58
C ALA A 63 -2.28 19.30 -14.71
N GLU A 64 -1.24 18.47 -14.82
CA GLU A 64 -1.33 17.03 -14.58
C GLU A 64 -1.78 16.79 -13.13
N ILE A 65 -3.06 17.00 -12.86
CA ILE A 65 -3.69 16.54 -11.65
C ILE A 65 -3.80 15.03 -11.84
N ILE A 66 -2.88 14.28 -11.24
CA ILE A 66 -3.03 12.84 -11.00
C ILE A 66 -4.35 12.69 -10.24
N ASP A 67 -5.45 12.40 -10.95
CA ASP A 67 -6.82 12.47 -10.44
C ASP A 67 -7.22 11.21 -9.64
N GLY A 68 -6.31 10.76 -8.79
CA GLY A 68 -6.58 9.79 -7.74
C GLY A 68 -5.86 8.46 -7.95
N ILE A 69 -5.04 8.11 -6.96
CA ILE A 69 -4.69 6.72 -6.68
C ILE A 69 -6.01 5.99 -6.37
N ASP A 70 -6.35 5.02 -7.21
CA ASP A 70 -7.59 4.22 -7.08
C ASP A 70 -7.34 2.87 -6.42
N ARG A 71 -6.07 2.42 -6.43
CA ARG A 71 -5.66 1.14 -5.90
C ARG A 71 -4.32 1.20 -5.21
N LEU A 72 -4.23 0.45 -4.13
CA LEU A 72 -3.00 0.13 -3.43
C LEU A 72 -2.69 -1.35 -3.58
N VAL A 73 -1.43 -1.66 -3.83
CA VAL A 73 -0.89 -3.00 -4.03
C VAL A 73 0.14 -3.25 -2.94
N PHE A 74 -0.13 -4.24 -2.11
CA PHE A 74 0.75 -4.69 -1.03
C PHE A 74 1.42 -5.98 -1.46
N HIS A 75 2.68 -6.15 -1.07
CA HIS A 75 3.38 -7.40 -1.26
C HIS A 75 3.29 -8.24 0.01
N ASP A 76 2.81 -9.48 -0.11
CA ASP A 76 2.46 -10.32 1.05
C ASP A 76 3.66 -10.56 1.97
N GLU A 77 4.88 -10.70 1.41
CA GLU A 77 6.10 -10.87 2.22
C GLU A 77 6.47 -9.62 3.01
N ASN A 78 6.23 -8.41 2.48
CA ASN A 78 6.52 -7.18 3.21
C ASN A 78 5.52 -7.00 4.36
N VAL A 79 4.24 -7.34 4.14
CA VAL A 79 3.23 -7.39 5.20
C VAL A 79 3.64 -8.40 6.28
N ALA A 80 4.06 -9.60 5.90
CA ALA A 80 4.49 -10.63 6.84
C ALA A 80 5.73 -10.21 7.66
N GLU A 81 6.70 -9.55 7.04
CA GLU A 81 7.90 -9.04 7.73
C GLU A 81 7.54 -7.95 8.74
N VAL A 82 6.68 -7.01 8.34
CA VAL A 82 6.16 -5.96 9.23
C VAL A 82 5.38 -6.56 10.40
N SER A 83 4.49 -7.52 10.13
CA SER A 83 3.75 -8.24 11.17
C SER A 83 4.68 -8.95 12.15
N ALA A 84 5.75 -9.58 11.68
CA ALA A 84 6.73 -10.20 12.56
C ALA A 84 7.44 -9.17 13.45
N GLY A 85 7.72 -7.98 12.92
CA GLY A 85 8.27 -6.85 13.68
C GLY A 85 7.33 -6.35 14.76
N LEU A 86 6.03 -6.22 14.44
CA LEU A 86 4.98 -5.80 15.38
C LEU A 86 4.81 -6.84 16.50
N ILE A 87 4.69 -8.13 16.14
CA ILE A 87 4.58 -9.23 17.12
C ILE A 87 5.79 -9.28 18.06
N ALA A 88 7.00 -9.06 17.53
CA ALA A 88 8.22 -9.00 18.35
C ALA A 88 8.21 -7.83 19.34
N ASN A 89 7.42 -6.79 19.08
CA ASN A 89 7.19 -5.65 19.97
C ASN A 89 5.98 -5.84 20.92
N GLY A 90 5.30 -6.99 20.85
CA GLY A 90 4.07 -7.25 21.63
C GLY A 90 2.81 -6.62 21.05
N GLU A 91 2.88 -6.08 19.83
CA GLU A 91 1.74 -5.54 19.09
C GLU A 91 1.02 -6.65 18.30
N ALA A 92 -0.19 -6.34 17.83
CA ALA A 92 -0.92 -7.23 16.93
C ALA A 92 -0.20 -7.39 15.58
N ALA A 93 -0.50 -8.47 14.86
CA ALA A 93 -0.04 -8.60 13.48
C ALA A 93 -0.72 -7.55 12.59
N LEU A 94 -0.02 -7.04 11.57
CA LEU A 94 -0.62 -6.12 10.61
C LEU A 94 -1.75 -6.83 9.85
N THR A 95 -2.94 -6.23 9.88
CA THR A 95 -4.11 -6.73 9.16
C THR A 95 -4.54 -5.72 8.11
N LEU A 96 -4.46 -6.10 6.83
CA LEU A 96 -5.07 -5.29 5.77
C LEU A 96 -6.58 -5.51 5.79
N SER A 97 -7.32 -4.58 6.40
CA SER A 97 -8.77 -4.66 6.56
C SER A 97 -9.47 -3.46 5.92
N ARG A 98 -10.75 -3.64 5.59
CA ARG A 98 -11.60 -2.55 5.12
C ARG A 98 -11.70 -1.49 6.21
N GLY A 99 -11.53 -0.22 5.84
CA GLY A 99 -11.53 0.91 6.76
C GLY A 99 -10.13 1.31 7.24
N ALA A 100 -9.12 0.45 7.06
CA ALA A 100 -7.74 0.81 7.38
C ALA A 100 -7.29 2.02 6.56
N GLU A 101 -6.55 2.92 7.20
CA GLU A 101 -6.05 4.15 6.61
C GLU A 101 -4.57 4.01 6.31
N VAL A 102 -4.21 4.20 5.05
CA VAL A 102 -2.84 4.07 4.56
C VAL A 102 -2.34 5.43 4.13
N THR A 103 -1.26 5.88 4.77
CA THR A 103 -0.67 7.19 4.48
C THR A 103 0.66 7.01 3.77
N ILE A 104 0.80 7.68 2.61
CA ILE A 104 2.01 7.62 1.80
C ILE A 104 2.79 8.91 1.98
N ALA A 105 3.95 8.82 2.65
CA ALA A 105 4.75 9.99 3.02
C ALA A 105 5.24 10.79 1.80
N GLU A 106 5.72 10.10 0.76
CA GLU A 106 6.25 10.71 -0.46
C GLU A 106 5.21 11.49 -1.26
N TYR A 107 3.93 11.20 -1.04
CA TYR A 107 2.80 11.87 -1.69
C TYR A 107 2.23 12.98 -0.83
N LYS A 108 3.08 13.84 -0.24
CA LYS A 108 2.65 14.93 0.66
C LYS A 108 1.76 14.45 1.82
N GLY A 109 1.97 13.21 2.29
CA GLY A 109 1.18 12.61 3.36
C GLY A 109 -0.27 12.30 2.99
N LEU A 110 -0.56 12.01 1.71
CA LEU A 110 -1.91 11.60 1.32
C LEU A 110 -2.32 10.29 2.01
N THR A 111 -3.53 10.31 2.57
CA THR A 111 -4.15 9.17 3.24
C THR A 111 -5.27 8.57 2.39
N PHE A 112 -5.30 7.25 2.33
CA PHE A 112 -6.25 6.44 1.59
C PHE A 112 -6.94 5.44 2.52
N VAL A 113 -8.24 5.28 2.38
CA VAL A 113 -9.03 4.28 3.12
C VAL A 113 -9.19 3.04 2.24
N LEU A 114 -8.84 1.87 2.76
CA LEU A 114 -9.07 0.58 2.11
C LEU A 114 -10.58 0.30 2.04
N ASP A 115 -11.14 0.11 0.86
CA ASP A 115 -12.58 -0.15 0.70
C ASP A 115 -12.87 -1.61 0.34
N SER A 116 -12.35 -2.10 -0.79
CA SER A 116 -12.60 -3.47 -1.24
C SER A 116 -11.33 -4.15 -1.74
N GLN A 117 -11.11 -5.37 -1.28
CA GLN A 117 -10.02 -6.21 -1.76
C GLN A 117 -10.42 -6.82 -3.11
N GLN A 118 -9.53 -6.72 -4.09
CA GLN A 118 -9.73 -7.39 -5.37
C GLN A 118 -9.48 -8.90 -5.22
N PRO A 119 -10.18 -9.74 -6.02
CA PRO A 119 -9.84 -11.16 -6.10
C PRO A 119 -8.35 -11.33 -6.42
N PRO A 120 -7.65 -12.28 -5.78
CA PRO A 120 -6.24 -12.51 -6.06
C PRO A 120 -6.00 -12.81 -7.54
N ASP A 121 -5.26 -11.93 -8.23
CA ASP A 121 -4.82 -12.13 -9.61
C ASP A 121 -3.40 -12.69 -9.63
N GLY A 122 -3.18 -13.89 -9.10
CA GLY A 122 -1.86 -14.53 -9.02
C GLY A 122 -1.11 -14.29 -7.70
N PRO A 123 0.16 -14.75 -7.61
CA PRO A 123 0.86 -14.86 -6.32
C PRO A 123 1.46 -13.53 -5.83
N GLY A 124 1.57 -13.42 -4.51
CA GLY A 124 2.48 -12.51 -3.78
C GLY A 124 2.03 -11.05 -3.67
N GLU A 125 0.83 -10.72 -4.15
CA GLU A 125 0.30 -9.37 -4.08
C GLU A 125 -1.15 -9.39 -3.61
N THR A 126 -1.47 -8.48 -2.70
CA THR A 126 -2.82 -8.17 -2.24
C THR A 126 -3.19 -6.77 -2.72
N VAL A 127 -4.28 -6.66 -3.48
CA VAL A 127 -4.70 -5.40 -4.11
C VAL A 127 -5.99 -4.90 -3.48
N TRP A 128 -6.00 -3.63 -3.11
CA TRP A 128 -7.16 -2.94 -2.55
C TRP A 128 -7.57 -1.79 -3.43
N VAL A 129 -8.87 -1.68 -3.69
CA VAL A 129 -9.50 -0.44 -4.14
C VAL A 129 -9.58 0.50 -2.95
N VAL A 130 -9.22 1.77 -3.17
CA VAL A 130 -9.12 2.77 -2.11
C VAL A 130 -9.89 4.04 -2.43
N ALA A 131 -10.29 4.73 -1.37
CA ALA A 131 -10.82 6.08 -1.44
C ALA A 131 -9.86 7.05 -0.76
N ARG A 132 -9.60 8.21 -1.37
CA ARG A 132 -8.80 9.25 -0.73
C ARG A 132 -9.57 9.82 0.48
N LYS A 133 -8.95 9.82 1.65
CA LYS A 133 -9.48 10.52 2.82
C LYS A 133 -9.39 12.02 2.56
N ARG A 134 -10.53 12.70 2.50
CA ARG A 134 -10.59 14.17 2.45
C ARG A 134 -10.51 14.66 3.90
N GLY A 135 -9.49 15.47 4.20
CA GLY A 135 -9.39 16.18 5.47
C GLY A 135 -10.46 17.25 5.62
#